data_AF-A0A2M6T175-F1
#
_entry.id   AF-A0A2M6T175-F1
#
_cell.length_a   1.000
_cell.length_b   1.000
_cell.length_c   1.000
_cell.angle_alpha   90.00
_cell.angle_beta   90.00
_cell.angle_gamma   90.00
#
_symmetry.space_group_name_H-M   'P 1'
#
loop_
_entity.id
_entity.type
_entity.pdbx_description
1 polymer ?
#
loop_
_entity_poly.entity_id
_entity_poly.type
_entity_poly.pdbx_seq_one_letter_code
_entity_poly.pdbx_strand_id
1 'polypeptide(L)'
;MKAGQIKEIKVGILGYGEVGQAIAKFYKNPKIRDLNRDNDLNGVEILHICIPWSDNFVKITEAAIKELKPKLTIIHSTVALGTTKKIAGDLAGAKIVHSPVRGVHPNLYKGIKTFVKYIGAETKEAREMAQKHLKSLGIKTKVFVPAITSEALKLWDTTQYGWMIVLNKEIKKWCDKNGLDFDVVYTEANKSYNEGYKKLGRPEVVRPYLKYIPGKIGGHCVVPNCQILDSEIAKFLLDKSNSY
;
A
#
# COMPACT_ATOMS: atom_id res chain seq x y z
N MET A 1 11.97 42.44 10.61
CA MET A 1 12.06 41.01 11.01
C MET A 1 12.16 40.19 9.73
N LYS A 2 13.26 39.46 9.51
CA LYS A 2 13.43 38.63 8.30
C LYS A 2 12.45 37.46 8.39
N ALA A 3 11.58 37.31 7.38
CA ALA A 3 10.78 36.11 7.21
C ALA A 3 11.72 34.90 7.29
N GLY A 4 11.55 34.07 8.32
CA GLY A 4 12.38 32.87 8.48
C GLY A 4 12.25 32.03 7.22
N GLN A 5 13.36 31.84 6.50
CA GLN A 5 13.40 30.90 5.39
C GLN A 5 12.97 29.53 5.96
N ILE A 6 11.79 29.06 5.54
CA ILE A 6 11.38 27.69 5.81
C ILE A 6 12.41 26.82 5.11
N LYS A 7 13.30 26.21 5.88
CA LYS A 7 14.34 25.31 5.37
C LYS A 7 13.65 24.21 4.56
N GLU A 8 13.94 24.13 3.27
CA GLU A 8 13.41 23.08 2.39
C GLU A 8 13.93 21.72 2.90
N ILE A 9 13.00 20.85 3.29
CA ILE A 9 13.34 19.51 3.77
C ILE A 9 13.93 18.71 2.61
N LYS A 10 15.15 18.21 2.78
CA LYS A 10 15.81 17.38 1.77
C LYS A 10 15.23 15.97 1.79
N VAL A 11 14.65 15.53 0.68
CA VAL A 11 13.95 14.24 0.56
C VAL A 11 14.68 13.33 -0.42
N GLY A 12 14.87 12.08 0.00
CA GLY A 12 15.39 10.99 -0.83
C GLY A 12 14.30 9.96 -1.13
N ILE A 13 14.29 9.41 -2.34
CA ILE A 13 13.40 8.33 -2.76
C ILE A 13 14.26 7.19 -3.29
N LEU A 14 14.18 6.03 -2.64
CA LEU A 14 14.82 4.79 -3.07
C LEU A 14 13.79 3.92 -3.80
N GLY A 15 13.99 3.71 -5.10
CA GLY A 15 13.06 3.07 -6.03
C GLY A 15 12.17 4.10 -6.74
N TYR A 16 12.23 4.13 -8.07
CA TYR A 16 11.53 5.09 -8.94
C TYR A 16 10.58 4.43 -9.95
N GLY A 17 10.03 3.27 -9.57
CA GLY A 17 8.84 2.71 -10.19
C GLY A 17 7.58 3.55 -9.91
N GLU A 18 6.40 2.97 -10.14
CA GLU A 18 5.12 3.69 -10.08
C GLU A 18 4.86 4.38 -8.72
N VAL A 19 5.21 3.70 -7.62
CA VAL A 19 5.09 4.26 -6.26
C VAL A 19 6.07 5.42 -6.07
N GLY A 20 7.34 5.24 -6.42
CA GLY A 20 8.37 6.28 -6.28
C GLY A 20 8.05 7.53 -7.10
N GLN A 21 7.57 7.36 -8.33
CA GLN A 21 7.11 8.47 -9.18
C GLN A 21 5.91 9.20 -8.58
N ALA A 22 4.95 8.48 -8.00
CA ALA A 22 3.81 9.09 -7.33
C ALA A 22 4.23 9.88 -6.08
N ILE A 23 5.17 9.37 -5.30
CA ILE A 23 5.72 10.07 -4.12
C ILE A 23 6.53 11.30 -4.53
N ALA A 24 7.31 11.23 -5.61
CA ALA A 24 8.11 12.35 -6.09
C ALA A 24 7.26 13.58 -6.46
N LYS A 25 6.03 13.38 -6.94
CA LYS A 25 5.09 14.48 -7.27
C LYS A 25 4.65 15.33 -6.06
N PHE A 26 4.99 14.93 -4.83
CA PHE A 26 4.75 15.75 -3.63
C PHE A 26 5.90 16.71 -3.30
N TYR A 27 7.02 16.64 -4.04
CA TYR A 27 8.22 17.41 -3.76
C TYR A 27 8.68 18.16 -5.00
N LYS A 28 9.29 19.34 -4.80
CA LYS A 28 9.84 20.15 -5.90
C LYS A 28 11.11 19.52 -6.48
N ASN A 29 12.05 19.16 -5.61
CA ASN A 29 13.37 18.64 -5.99
C ASN A 29 13.78 17.40 -5.15
N PRO A 30 13.03 16.28 -5.20
CA PRO A 30 13.43 15.07 -4.48
C PRO A 30 14.67 14.46 -5.14
N LYS A 31 15.62 14.00 -4.32
CA LYS A 31 16.71 13.16 -4.79
C LYS A 31 16.22 11.74 -4.99
N ILE A 32 16.64 11.09 -6.07
CA ILE A 32 16.13 9.77 -6.47
C ILE A 32 17.30 8.82 -6.70
N ARG A 33 17.18 7.60 -6.16
CA ARG A 33 18.06 6.48 -6.46
C ARG A 33 17.22 5.27 -6.88
N ASP A 34 17.53 4.70 -8.03
CA ASP A 34 16.93 3.50 -8.63
C ASP A 34 17.99 2.79 -9.50
N LEU A 35 17.67 1.61 -10.05
CA LEU A 35 18.63 0.78 -10.80
C LEU A 35 19.38 1.53 -11.92
N ASN A 36 18.68 2.41 -12.64
CA ASN A 36 19.23 3.16 -13.77
C ASN A 36 19.38 4.67 -13.50
N ARG A 37 19.26 5.10 -12.23
CA ARG A 37 19.29 6.51 -11.86
C ARG A 37 19.84 6.68 -10.46
N ASP A 38 20.93 7.42 -10.29
CA ASP A 38 21.42 7.81 -8.97
C ASP A 38 21.68 9.31 -8.93
N ASN A 39 20.89 10.03 -8.12
CA ASN A 39 21.09 11.46 -7.88
C ASN A 39 21.80 11.74 -6.55
N ASP A 40 22.52 10.75 -6.02
CA ASP A 40 23.26 10.80 -4.77
C ASP A 40 22.38 11.25 -3.59
N LEU A 41 21.81 10.30 -2.86
CA LEU A 41 20.94 10.59 -1.74
C LEU A 41 21.64 11.20 -0.51
N ASN A 42 22.94 11.51 -0.56
CA ASN A 42 23.64 12.11 0.57
C ASN A 42 22.97 13.39 1.11
N GLY A 43 22.87 13.47 2.44
CA GLY A 43 22.32 14.62 3.16
C GLY A 43 20.79 14.73 3.15
N VAL A 44 20.05 13.69 2.74
CA VAL A 44 18.59 13.65 2.86
C VAL A 44 18.16 13.53 4.31
N GLU A 45 17.13 14.30 4.69
CA GLU A 45 16.56 14.27 6.04
C GLU A 45 15.45 13.22 6.15
N ILE A 46 14.74 12.96 5.05
CA ILE A 46 13.67 11.96 4.98
C ILE A 46 13.91 11.03 3.80
N LEU A 47 13.91 9.73 4.07
CA LEU A 47 14.08 8.68 3.08
C LEU A 47 12.76 7.94 2.86
N HIS A 48 12.27 7.93 1.62
CA HIS A 48 11.11 7.15 1.20
C HIS A 48 11.59 5.86 0.51
N ILE A 49 11.19 4.71 1.05
CA ILE A 49 11.50 3.40 0.48
C ILE A 49 10.32 2.95 -0.38
N CYS A 50 10.57 2.83 -1.68
CA CYS A 50 9.60 2.53 -2.73
C CYS A 50 10.04 1.37 -3.64
N ILE A 51 11.07 0.60 -3.24
CA ILE A 51 11.55 -0.57 -3.97
C ILE A 51 10.57 -1.76 -3.84
N PRO A 52 10.47 -2.66 -4.84
CA PRO A 52 9.65 -3.86 -4.72
C PRO A 52 10.10 -4.77 -3.57
N TRP A 53 9.15 -5.54 -3.01
CA TRP A 53 9.46 -6.59 -2.06
C TRP A 53 10.37 -7.66 -2.69
N SER A 54 11.34 -8.15 -1.93
CA SER A 54 12.23 -9.25 -2.28
C SER A 54 12.90 -9.79 -1.01
N ASP A 55 13.54 -10.94 -1.10
CA ASP A 55 14.31 -11.50 0.03
C ASP A 55 15.47 -10.59 0.47
N ASN A 56 15.96 -9.73 -0.43
CA ASN A 56 16.99 -8.75 -0.15
C ASN A 56 16.44 -7.39 0.34
N PHE A 57 15.12 -7.22 0.46
CA PHE A 57 14.50 -5.93 0.79
C PHE A 57 15.05 -5.32 2.08
N VAL A 58 15.13 -6.14 3.14
CA VAL A 58 15.65 -5.72 4.45
C VAL A 58 17.10 -5.27 4.33
N LYS A 59 17.95 -6.10 3.71
CA LYS A 59 19.38 -5.80 3.49
C LYS A 59 19.60 -4.49 2.73
N ILE A 60 18.88 -4.31 1.62
CA ILE A 60 18.98 -3.10 0.79
C ILE A 60 18.54 -1.87 1.58
N THR A 61 17.41 -1.97 2.29
CA THR A 61 16.85 -0.87 3.08
C THR A 61 17.80 -0.47 4.21
N GLU A 62 18.34 -1.45 4.96
CA GLU A 62 19.29 -1.18 6.03
C GLU A 62 20.59 -0.56 5.52
N ALA A 63 21.13 -1.05 4.40
CA ALA A 63 22.33 -0.48 3.80
C ALA A 63 22.12 1.00 3.48
N ALA A 64 20.98 1.35 2.85
CA ALA A 64 20.64 2.73 2.56
C ALA A 64 20.46 3.58 3.83
N ILE A 65 19.83 3.07 4.89
CA ILE A 65 19.66 3.82 6.14
C ILE A 65 21.02 4.02 6.84
N LYS A 66 21.90 3.03 6.85
CA LYS A 66 23.25 3.13 7.45
C LYS A 66 24.13 4.13 6.69
N GLU A 67 24.08 4.11 5.36
CA GLU A 67 24.78 5.04 4.48
C GLU A 67 24.28 6.48 4.71
N LEU A 68 22.97 6.69 4.61
CA LEU A 68 22.38 8.03 4.49
C LEU A 68 22.02 8.66 5.84
N LYS A 69 21.87 7.86 6.90
CA LYS A 69 21.48 8.26 8.26
C LYS A 69 20.33 9.28 8.28
N PRO A 70 19.20 9.02 7.57
CA PRO A 70 18.08 9.95 7.52
C PRO A 70 17.45 10.13 8.90
N LYS A 71 16.86 11.30 9.15
CA LYS A 71 16.12 11.56 10.40
C LYS A 71 14.83 10.75 10.48
N LEU A 72 14.25 10.39 9.34
CA LEU A 72 13.05 9.57 9.23
C LEU A 72 13.10 8.71 7.97
N THR A 73 12.75 7.43 8.10
CA THR A 73 12.51 6.53 6.97
C THR A 73 11.05 6.12 6.91
N ILE A 74 10.44 6.23 5.74
CA ILE A 74 9.05 5.84 5.48
C ILE A 74 9.03 4.75 4.42
N ILE A 75 8.58 3.55 4.81
CA ILE A 75 8.43 2.41 3.91
C ILE A 75 7.06 2.48 3.25
N HIS A 76 7.01 2.66 1.93
CA HIS A 76 5.79 2.69 1.14
C HIS A 76 5.48 1.37 0.43
N SER A 77 6.52 0.56 0.22
CA SER A 77 6.43 -0.79 -0.34
C SER A 77 5.51 -1.67 0.50
N THR A 78 4.76 -2.56 -0.15
CA THR A 78 4.17 -3.70 0.56
C THR A 78 5.31 -4.59 1.04
N VAL A 79 5.29 -5.02 2.29
CA VAL A 79 6.33 -5.83 2.92
C VAL A 79 5.71 -7.00 3.69
N ALA A 80 6.52 -8.02 3.99
CA ALA A 80 6.10 -9.11 4.88
C ALA A 80 5.87 -8.62 6.32
N LEU A 81 5.06 -9.35 7.08
CA LEU A 81 4.76 -9.04 8.47
C LEU A 81 6.03 -9.03 9.32
N GLY A 82 6.17 -8.02 10.18
CA GLY A 82 7.30 -7.82 11.08
C GLY A 82 8.51 -7.12 10.44
N THR A 83 8.47 -6.80 9.15
CA THR A 83 9.62 -6.19 8.44
C THR A 83 10.08 -4.89 9.09
N THR A 84 9.15 -4.00 9.42
CA THR A 84 9.48 -2.69 9.99
C THR A 84 10.08 -2.82 11.37
N LYS A 85 9.52 -3.72 12.20
CA LYS A 85 10.03 -4.01 13.54
C LYS A 85 11.45 -4.58 13.47
N LYS A 86 11.71 -5.48 12.52
CA LYS A 86 13.05 -6.06 12.28
C LYS A 86 14.07 -4.97 11.98
N ILE A 87 13.83 -4.16 10.95
CA ILE A 87 14.76 -3.09 10.55
C ILE A 87 14.97 -2.08 11.69
N ALA A 88 13.91 -1.72 12.42
CA ALA A 88 14.01 -0.81 13.56
C ALA A 88 14.82 -1.40 14.74
N GLY A 89 14.76 -2.73 14.94
CA GLY A 89 15.57 -3.44 15.92
C GLY A 89 17.04 -3.54 15.52
N ASP A 90 17.31 -3.88 14.25
CA ASP A 90 18.66 -4.00 13.70
C ASP A 90 19.39 -2.63 13.61
N LEU A 91 18.63 -1.53 13.55
CA LEU A 91 19.11 -0.16 13.50
C LEU A 91 18.65 0.65 14.72
N ALA A 92 19.18 0.32 15.89
CA ALA A 92 18.83 0.99 17.15
C ALA A 92 18.85 2.53 17.02
N GLY A 93 17.74 3.17 17.38
CA GLY A 93 17.58 4.63 17.33
C GLY A 93 17.10 5.21 15.99
N ALA A 94 17.03 4.40 14.92
CA ALA A 94 16.47 4.82 13.64
C ALA A 94 14.95 5.02 13.75
N LYS A 95 14.44 6.10 13.15
CA LYS A 95 12.99 6.39 13.10
C LYS A 95 12.44 5.82 11.82
N ILE A 96 11.72 4.70 11.92
CA ILE A 96 11.21 3.97 10.77
C ILE A 96 9.72 3.73 10.95
N VAL A 97 8.96 3.96 9.88
CA VAL A 97 7.53 3.67 9.84
C VAL A 97 7.17 2.92 8.56
N HIS A 98 6.12 2.11 8.61
CA HIS A 98 5.49 1.55 7.43
C HIS A 98 4.20 2.30 7.11
N SER A 99 4.12 2.80 5.90
CA SER A 99 3.01 3.60 5.40
C SER A 99 2.67 3.20 3.97
N PRO A 100 1.93 2.09 3.80
CA PRO A 100 1.70 1.49 2.48
C PRO A 100 0.90 2.42 1.58
N VAL A 101 1.00 2.21 0.27
CA VAL A 101 0.20 2.95 -0.72
C VAL A 101 -1.15 2.27 -0.95
N ARG A 102 -2.21 3.07 -1.00
CA ARG A 102 -3.55 2.70 -1.46
C ARG A 102 -3.92 3.62 -2.61
N GLY A 103 -4.57 3.08 -3.63
CA GLY A 103 -4.88 3.80 -4.85
C GLY A 103 -5.05 2.87 -6.04
N VAL A 104 -5.32 3.46 -7.21
CA VAL A 104 -5.53 2.74 -8.46
C VAL A 104 -4.45 3.17 -9.45
N HIS A 105 -3.80 2.20 -10.07
CA HIS A 105 -2.84 2.44 -11.15
C HIS A 105 -3.53 2.90 -12.43
N PRO A 106 -2.91 3.78 -13.23
CA PRO A 106 -1.60 4.42 -13.02
C PRO A 106 -1.65 5.70 -12.15
N ASN A 107 -2.83 6.08 -11.66
CA ASN A 107 -3.09 7.37 -10.99
C ASN A 107 -2.80 7.36 -9.48
N LEU A 108 -1.67 6.77 -9.05
CA LEU A 108 -1.33 6.62 -7.64
C LEU A 108 -1.21 7.94 -6.88
N TYR A 109 -0.76 9.03 -7.52
CA TYR A 109 -0.68 10.34 -6.88
C TYR A 109 -2.05 10.84 -6.39
N LYS A 110 -3.09 10.69 -7.23
CA LYS A 110 -4.47 11.02 -6.86
C LYS A 110 -4.93 10.10 -5.72
N GLY A 111 -4.65 8.80 -5.81
CA GLY A 111 -4.95 7.84 -4.75
C GLY A 111 -4.36 8.24 -3.39
N ILE A 112 -3.06 8.57 -3.35
CA ILE A 112 -2.37 8.98 -2.12
C ILE A 112 -2.98 10.25 -1.51
N LYS A 113 -3.45 11.20 -2.33
CA LYS A 113 -4.17 12.39 -1.84
C LYS A 113 -5.58 12.08 -1.35
N THR A 114 -6.27 11.12 -1.97
CA THR A 114 -7.67 10.81 -1.68
C THR A 114 -7.82 9.95 -0.42
N PHE A 115 -7.05 8.88 -0.30
CA PHE A 115 -7.18 7.92 0.79
C PHE A 115 -6.46 8.39 2.06
N VAL A 116 -7.00 8.00 3.22
CA VAL A 116 -6.25 8.13 4.47
C VAL A 116 -5.03 7.22 4.39
N LYS A 117 -3.85 7.81 4.57
CA LYS A 117 -2.58 7.10 4.61
C LYS A 117 -2.31 6.62 6.03
N TYR A 118 -2.31 5.31 6.20
CA TYR A 118 -2.03 4.69 7.48
C TYR A 118 -0.53 4.68 7.75
N ILE A 119 -0.16 4.89 9.02
CA ILE A 119 1.22 4.90 9.49
C ILE A 119 1.33 3.89 10.62
N GLY A 120 2.06 2.81 10.38
CA GLY A 120 2.47 1.85 11.40
C GLY A 120 3.87 2.19 11.89
N ALA A 121 4.08 2.20 13.19
CA ALA A 121 5.38 2.50 13.79
C ALA A 121 5.58 1.74 15.11
N GLU A 122 6.85 1.57 15.50
CA GLU A 122 7.21 0.99 16.80
C GLU A 122 7.35 2.06 17.90
N THR A 123 7.76 3.28 17.55
CA THR A 123 8.05 4.35 18.53
C THR A 123 7.17 5.59 18.35
N LYS A 124 6.95 6.31 19.46
CA LYS A 124 6.19 7.58 19.48
C LYS A 124 6.86 8.66 18.64
N GLU A 125 8.18 8.75 18.69
CA GLU A 125 8.93 9.76 17.92
C GLU A 125 8.78 9.51 16.41
N ALA A 126 8.97 8.26 15.94
CA ALA A 126 8.86 7.93 14.52
C ALA A 126 7.46 8.20 13.96
N ARG A 127 6.40 7.82 14.68
CA ARG A 127 5.02 8.08 14.23
C ARG A 127 4.67 9.56 14.19
N GLU A 128 5.14 10.37 15.14
CA GLU A 128 4.87 11.81 15.17
C GLU A 128 5.60 12.54 14.05
N MET A 129 6.87 12.19 13.81
CA MET A 129 7.65 12.74 12.68
C MET A 129 7.01 12.41 11.34
N ALA A 130 6.63 11.14 11.12
CA ALA A 130 5.99 10.71 9.88
C ALA A 130 4.61 11.35 9.69
N GLN A 131 3.81 11.42 10.75
CA GLN A 131 2.49 12.03 10.68
C GLN A 131 2.58 13.52 10.36
N LYS A 132 3.50 14.25 11.01
CA LYS A 132 3.75 15.67 10.75
C LYS A 132 4.19 15.90 9.31
N HIS A 133 5.19 15.13 8.83
CA HIS A 133 5.68 15.23 7.46
C HIS A 133 4.57 14.98 6.44
N LEU A 134 3.89 13.84 6.50
CA LEU A 134 2.84 13.50 5.54
C LEU A 134 1.67 14.49 5.57
N LYS A 135 1.27 14.99 6.76
CA LYS A 135 0.25 16.05 6.87
C LYS A 135 0.68 17.36 6.21
N SER A 136 1.95 17.75 6.32
CA SER A 136 2.45 18.96 5.64
C SER A 136 2.39 18.90 4.11
N LEU A 137 2.27 17.69 3.55
CA LEU A 137 2.07 17.46 2.11
C LEU A 137 0.59 17.44 1.70
N GLY A 138 -0.31 17.76 2.63
CA GLY A 138 -1.76 17.69 2.44
C GLY A 138 -2.33 16.27 2.48
N ILE A 139 -1.58 15.28 2.98
CA ILE A 139 -2.02 13.88 3.05
C ILE A 139 -2.74 13.63 4.37
N LYS A 140 -3.96 13.09 4.29
CA LYS A 140 -4.74 12.65 5.47
C LYS A 140 -4.06 11.43 6.07
N THR A 141 -3.83 11.42 7.39
CA THR A 141 -3.09 10.33 8.05
C THR A 141 -3.79 9.80 9.30
N LYS A 142 -3.65 8.50 9.55
CA LYS A 142 -4.04 7.83 10.80
C LYS A 142 -2.92 6.89 11.23
N VAL A 143 -2.62 6.89 12.52
CA VAL A 143 -1.50 6.14 13.10
C VAL A 143 -2.01 4.88 13.77
N PHE A 144 -1.26 3.79 13.61
CA PHE A 144 -1.47 2.51 14.28
C PHE A 144 -0.14 2.02 14.86
N VAL A 145 -0.22 1.30 15.98
CA VAL A 145 0.91 0.68 16.66
C VAL A 145 0.49 -0.74 17.03
N PRO A 146 1.32 -1.77 16.78
CA PRO A 146 2.67 -1.73 16.21
C PRO A 146 2.67 -1.54 14.67
N ALA A 147 3.86 -1.43 14.06
CA ALA A 147 3.98 -1.28 12.61
C ALA A 147 3.41 -2.47 11.83
N ILE A 148 3.47 -3.67 12.41
CA ILE A 148 2.86 -4.89 11.87
C ILE A 148 1.37 -4.72 11.55
N THR A 149 0.67 -3.82 12.23
CA THR A 149 -0.74 -3.52 11.95
C THR A 149 -0.94 -2.95 10.55
N SER A 150 -0.08 -2.01 10.09
CA SER A 150 -0.20 -1.44 8.74
C SER A 150 0.32 -2.39 7.66
N GLU A 151 1.27 -3.28 8.00
CA GLU A 151 1.75 -4.36 7.13
C GLU A 151 0.63 -5.37 6.87
N ALA A 152 0.00 -5.87 7.94
CA ALA A 152 -1.15 -6.77 7.87
C ALA A 152 -2.32 -6.14 7.13
N LEU A 153 -2.63 -4.87 7.42
CA LEU A 153 -3.69 -4.15 6.74
C LEU A 153 -3.50 -4.17 5.23
N LYS A 154 -2.29 -3.88 4.73
CA LYS A 154 -2.05 -3.84 3.28
C LYS A 154 -2.23 -5.21 2.63
N LEU A 155 -1.71 -6.26 3.25
CA LEU A 155 -1.79 -7.63 2.72
C LEU A 155 -3.24 -8.13 2.71
N TRP A 156 -3.97 -7.93 3.81
CA TRP A 156 -5.37 -8.34 3.92
C TRP A 156 -6.30 -7.52 3.03
N ASP A 157 -6.13 -6.20 2.91
CA ASP A 157 -6.93 -5.33 2.03
C ASP A 157 -6.92 -5.84 0.58
N THR A 158 -5.74 -6.22 0.07
CA THR A 158 -5.63 -6.77 -1.29
C THR A 158 -6.09 -8.22 -1.41
N THR A 159 -5.94 -9.02 -0.36
CA THR A 159 -6.40 -10.42 -0.31
C THR A 159 -7.93 -10.48 -0.32
N GLN A 160 -8.59 -9.62 0.46
CA GLN A 160 -10.05 -9.45 0.45
C GLN A 160 -10.56 -9.06 -0.93
N TYR A 161 -9.87 -8.13 -1.60
CA TYR A 161 -10.22 -7.76 -2.98
C TYR A 161 -10.05 -8.94 -3.95
N GLY A 162 -8.95 -9.70 -3.85
CA GLY A 162 -8.72 -10.91 -4.63
C GLY A 162 -9.80 -11.96 -4.46
N TRP A 163 -10.24 -12.20 -3.22
CA TRP A 163 -11.36 -13.09 -2.92
C TRP A 163 -12.65 -12.68 -3.62
N MET A 164 -12.99 -11.41 -3.58
CA MET A 164 -14.19 -10.89 -4.26
C MET A 164 -14.08 -11.04 -5.79
N ILE A 165 -12.89 -10.91 -6.37
CA ILE A 165 -12.66 -11.16 -7.81
C ILE A 165 -12.90 -12.64 -8.15
N VAL A 166 -12.34 -13.57 -7.37
CA VAL A 166 -12.52 -15.01 -7.60
C VAL A 166 -13.99 -15.41 -7.48
N LEU A 167 -14.67 -14.96 -6.42
CA LEU A 167 -16.10 -15.21 -6.24
C LEU A 167 -16.93 -14.68 -7.42
N ASN A 168 -16.66 -13.46 -7.88
CA ASN A 168 -17.31 -12.86 -9.04
C ASN A 168 -17.13 -13.71 -10.31
N LYS A 169 -15.92 -14.23 -10.55
CA LYS A 169 -15.61 -15.11 -11.69
C LYS A 169 -16.31 -16.47 -11.59
N GLU A 170 -16.33 -17.09 -10.41
CA GLU A 170 -17.02 -18.37 -10.19
C GLU A 170 -18.53 -18.23 -10.41
N ILE A 171 -19.15 -17.15 -9.92
CA ILE A 171 -20.58 -16.87 -10.16
C ILE A 171 -20.83 -16.68 -11.65
N LYS A 172 -19.99 -15.93 -12.39
CA LYS A 172 -20.12 -15.77 -13.84
C LYS A 172 -20.06 -17.11 -14.57
N LYS A 173 -19.04 -17.92 -14.27
CA LYS A 173 -18.87 -19.25 -14.86
C LYS A 173 -20.08 -20.15 -14.59
N TRP A 174 -20.63 -20.10 -13.37
CA TRP A 174 -21.81 -20.86 -13.00
C TRP A 174 -23.06 -20.36 -13.74
N CYS A 175 -23.27 -19.05 -13.85
CA CYS A 175 -24.39 -18.48 -14.60
C CYS A 175 -24.33 -18.91 -16.08
N ASP A 176 -23.16 -18.81 -16.72
CA ASP A 176 -22.95 -19.20 -18.11
C ASP A 176 -23.25 -20.67 -18.35
N LYS A 177 -22.80 -21.54 -17.44
CA LYS A 177 -23.07 -22.98 -17.51
C LYS A 177 -24.55 -23.31 -17.42
N ASN A 178 -25.34 -22.50 -16.71
CA ASN A 178 -26.76 -22.75 -16.44
C ASN A 178 -27.69 -21.87 -17.30
N GLY A 179 -27.16 -21.10 -18.25
CA GLY A 179 -27.97 -20.21 -19.10
C GLY A 179 -28.66 -19.07 -18.33
N LEU A 180 -28.06 -18.62 -17.22
CA LEU A 180 -28.62 -17.57 -16.37
C LEU A 180 -27.94 -16.22 -16.63
N ASP A 181 -28.69 -15.13 -16.45
CA ASP A 181 -28.16 -13.78 -16.55
C ASP A 181 -27.32 -13.42 -15.32
N PHE A 182 -26.01 -13.31 -15.51
CA PHE A 182 -25.07 -12.91 -14.49
C PHE A 182 -25.34 -11.52 -13.91
N ASP A 183 -25.76 -10.56 -14.73
CA ASP A 183 -26.01 -9.20 -14.25
C ASP A 183 -27.21 -9.15 -13.31
N VAL A 184 -28.21 -10.01 -13.52
CA VAL A 184 -29.31 -10.19 -12.57
C VAL A 184 -28.82 -10.88 -11.30
N VAL A 185 -28.16 -12.05 -11.43
CA VAL A 185 -27.74 -12.89 -10.31
C VAL A 185 -26.73 -12.21 -9.38
N TYR A 186 -25.78 -11.46 -9.97
CA TYR A 186 -24.71 -10.82 -9.21
C TYR A 186 -24.93 -9.31 -9.13
N THR A 187 -24.88 -8.59 -10.25
CA THR A 187 -24.77 -7.12 -10.24
C THR A 187 -26.00 -6.45 -9.60
N GLU A 188 -27.19 -6.76 -10.10
CA GLU A 188 -28.45 -6.15 -9.66
C GLU A 188 -28.85 -6.60 -8.25
N ALA A 189 -28.75 -7.91 -7.98
CA ALA A 189 -29.04 -8.45 -6.65
C ALA A 189 -28.12 -7.88 -5.56
N ASN A 190 -26.83 -7.60 -5.85
CA ASN A 190 -25.94 -6.97 -4.87
C ASN A 190 -26.26 -5.47 -4.67
N LYS A 191 -26.61 -4.74 -5.75
CA LYS A 191 -26.96 -3.31 -5.65
C LYS A 191 -28.21 -3.10 -4.79
N SER A 192 -29.31 -3.77 -5.14
CA SER A 192 -30.57 -3.68 -4.41
C SER A 192 -30.44 -4.14 -2.95
N TYR A 193 -29.70 -5.24 -2.69
CA TYR A 193 -29.36 -5.68 -1.33
C TYR A 193 -28.65 -4.58 -0.53
N ASN A 194 -27.60 -3.98 -1.10
CA ASN A 194 -26.82 -2.94 -0.42
C ASN A 194 -27.63 -1.67 -0.16
N GLU A 195 -28.51 -1.29 -1.07
CA GLU A 195 -29.44 -0.17 -0.87
C GLU A 195 -30.43 -0.47 0.27
N GLY A 196 -30.99 -1.68 0.31
CA GLY A 196 -31.87 -2.15 1.38
C GLY A 196 -31.19 -2.06 2.75
N TYR A 197 -30.00 -2.63 2.90
CA TYR A 197 -29.28 -2.62 4.17
C TYR A 197 -28.85 -1.22 4.62
N LYS A 198 -28.51 -0.31 3.69
CA LYS A 198 -28.29 1.11 4.04
C LYS A 198 -29.56 1.76 4.59
N LYS A 199 -30.73 1.52 3.98
CA LYS A 199 -32.02 2.06 4.45
C LYS A 199 -32.41 1.50 5.82
N LEU A 200 -32.06 0.25 6.09
CA LEU A 200 -32.27 -0.41 7.39
C LEU A 200 -31.26 0.02 8.47
N GLY A 201 -30.36 0.97 8.18
CA GLY A 201 -29.35 1.41 9.14
C GLY A 201 -28.26 0.38 9.43
N ARG A 202 -28.03 -0.54 8.50
CA ARG A 202 -27.09 -1.67 8.62
C ARG A 202 -25.97 -1.65 7.57
N PRO A 203 -25.11 -0.61 7.55
CA PRO A 203 -24.06 -0.49 6.55
C PRO A 203 -22.95 -1.54 6.68
N GLU A 204 -22.83 -2.21 7.81
CA GLU A 204 -21.78 -3.21 8.12
C GLU A 204 -21.88 -4.49 7.31
N VAL A 205 -23.07 -4.82 6.79
CA VAL A 205 -23.29 -6.02 5.96
C VAL A 205 -23.35 -5.69 4.47
N VAL A 206 -23.12 -4.44 4.09
CA VAL A 206 -22.97 -4.05 2.69
C VAL A 206 -21.77 -4.78 2.10
N ARG A 207 -21.97 -5.39 0.94
CA ARG A 207 -20.97 -6.20 0.26
C ARG A 207 -20.44 -5.50 -0.99
N PRO A 208 -19.14 -5.61 -1.32
CA PRO A 208 -18.64 -5.14 -2.60
C PRO A 208 -19.34 -5.87 -3.76
N TYR A 209 -19.66 -5.13 -4.83
CA TYR A 209 -19.99 -5.75 -6.11
C TYR A 209 -18.98 -5.26 -7.15
N LEU A 210 -18.33 -6.21 -7.82
CA LEU A 210 -17.28 -5.92 -8.78
C LEU A 210 -17.81 -6.05 -10.20
N LYS A 211 -17.29 -5.21 -11.11
CA LYS A 211 -17.47 -5.43 -12.54
C LYS A 211 -16.73 -6.72 -12.92
N TYR A 212 -17.40 -7.61 -13.64
CA TYR A 212 -16.75 -8.79 -14.20
C TYR A 212 -15.68 -8.39 -15.22
N ILE A 213 -14.51 -9.01 -15.10
CA ILE A 213 -13.39 -8.85 -16.04
C ILE A 213 -12.95 -10.26 -16.44
N PRO A 214 -12.91 -10.61 -17.73
CA PRO A 214 -12.46 -11.93 -18.19
C PRO A 214 -10.96 -12.15 -17.97
N GLY A 215 -10.51 -13.41 -18.02
CA GLY A 215 -9.10 -13.81 -17.90
C GLY A 215 -8.57 -13.88 -16.47
N LYS A 216 -7.24 -13.88 -16.31
CA LYS A 216 -6.55 -13.98 -15.00
C LYS A 216 -6.76 -12.74 -14.12
N ILE A 217 -6.45 -12.87 -12.83
CA ILE A 217 -6.37 -11.71 -11.93
C ILE A 217 -5.18 -10.84 -12.38
N GLY A 218 -5.49 -9.67 -12.95
CA GLY A 218 -4.50 -8.71 -13.41
C GLY A 218 -4.00 -7.76 -12.33
N GLY A 219 -3.12 -6.83 -12.73
CA GLY A 219 -2.57 -5.78 -11.88
C GLY A 219 -1.39 -6.22 -11.02
N HIS A 220 -0.84 -5.28 -10.25
CA HIS A 220 0.44 -5.45 -9.55
C HIS A 220 0.32 -5.73 -8.05
N CYS A 221 -0.91 -5.80 -7.51
CA CYS A 221 -1.13 -5.87 -6.06
C CYS A 221 -1.62 -7.24 -5.59
N VAL A 222 -2.68 -7.80 -6.19
CA VAL A 222 -3.40 -8.95 -5.60
C VAL A 222 -2.52 -10.19 -5.53
N VAL A 223 -2.05 -10.69 -6.68
CA VAL A 223 -1.25 -11.91 -6.75
C VAL A 223 0.09 -11.75 -6.01
N PRO A 224 0.89 -10.68 -6.23
CA PRO A 224 2.15 -10.50 -5.50
C PRO A 224 1.97 -10.42 -3.99
N ASN A 225 0.93 -9.74 -3.50
CA ASN A 225 0.70 -9.67 -2.05
C ASN A 225 0.25 -11.01 -1.46
N CYS A 226 -0.46 -11.86 -2.22
CA CYS A 226 -0.79 -13.21 -1.79
C CYS A 226 0.46 -14.09 -1.65
N GLN A 227 1.51 -13.84 -2.44
CA GLN A 227 2.80 -14.54 -2.30
C GLN A 227 3.53 -14.14 -1.00
N ILE A 228 3.26 -12.94 -0.48
CA ILE A 228 3.86 -12.42 0.76
C ILE A 228 3.06 -12.88 2.00
N LEU A 229 1.74 -13.01 1.87
CA LEU A 229 0.86 -13.36 2.98
C LEU A 229 0.74 -14.88 3.14
N ASP A 230 1.33 -15.44 4.19
CA ASP A 230 1.10 -16.84 4.56
C ASP A 230 -0.29 -17.02 5.21
N SER A 231 -1.27 -17.34 4.38
CA SER A 231 -2.62 -17.70 4.82
C SER A 231 -3.27 -18.69 3.86
N GLU A 232 -4.22 -19.49 4.35
CA GLU A 232 -4.98 -20.43 3.52
C GLU A 232 -5.72 -19.72 2.38
N ILE A 233 -6.32 -18.56 2.66
CA ILE A 233 -7.02 -17.76 1.66
C ILE A 233 -6.04 -17.28 0.58
N ALA A 234 -4.86 -16.78 0.95
CA ALA A 234 -3.86 -16.36 -0.03
C ALA A 234 -3.41 -17.53 -0.92
N LYS A 235 -3.15 -18.71 -0.34
CA LYS A 235 -2.82 -19.94 -1.09
C LYS A 235 -3.93 -20.31 -2.07
N PHE A 236 -5.18 -20.32 -1.62
CA PHE A 236 -6.34 -20.56 -2.48
C PHE A 236 -6.43 -19.55 -3.63
N LEU A 237 -6.18 -18.26 -3.37
CA LEU A 237 -6.20 -17.23 -4.42
C LEU A 237 -5.08 -17.43 -5.45
N LEU A 238 -3.89 -17.85 -5.02
CA LEU A 238 -2.79 -18.17 -5.93
C LEU A 238 -3.17 -19.33 -6.85
N ASP A 239 -3.72 -20.41 -6.29
CA ASP A 239 -4.17 -21.58 -7.06
C ASP A 239 -5.25 -21.20 -8.08
N LYS A 240 -6.25 -20.42 -7.63
CA LYS A 240 -7.32 -19.95 -8.50
C LYS A 240 -6.84 -18.98 -9.56
N SER A 241 -5.87 -18.11 -9.27
CA SER A 241 -5.32 -17.16 -10.24
C SER A 241 -4.64 -17.85 -11.43
N ASN A 242 -4.16 -19.08 -11.26
CA ASN A 242 -3.59 -19.91 -12.31
C ASN A 242 -4.66 -20.65 -13.14
N SER A 243 -5.89 -20.75 -12.64
CA SER A 243 -6.97 -21.56 -13.20
C SER A 243 -7.92 -20.82 -14.17
N TYR A 244 -7.71 -19.51 -14.37
CA TYR A 244 -8.50 -18.67 -15.27
C TYR A 244 -7.70 -18.17 -16.47
#